data_AF-A0A5Z6XRW6-F1
#
_entry.id   AF-A0A5Z6XRW6-F1
#
_cell.length_a   1.000
_cell.length_b   1.000
_cell.length_c   1.000
_cell.angle_alpha   90.00
_cell.angle_beta   90.00
_cell.angle_gamma   90.00
#
_symmetry.space_group_name_H-M   'P 1'
#
loop_
_entity.id
_entity.type
_entity.pdbx_description
1 polymer ?
#
loop_
_entity_poly.entity_id
_entity_poly.type
_entity_poly.pdbx_seq_one_letter_code
_entity_poly.pdbx_strand_id
1 'polypeptide(L)'
;MKEVKIYTIVSDQLSPPITGESFCTDMVRHSDYADLEEKRAALAAENAGLKKSEVEFNEYCRHECEDVGDTWVDDFTDTPATDAFLDEVRAQAFNDLCSAFVKDATVVGLDDGDIVTVKEATDALLHCADQLRKGVHS
;
A
#
# COMPACT_ATOMS: atom_id res chain seq x y z
N MET A 1 0.04 6.16 -19.36
CA MET A 1 0.17 4.98 -18.48
C MET A 1 1.26 4.09 -19.02
N LYS A 2 2.18 3.61 -18.18
CA LYS A 2 3.13 2.56 -18.57
C LYS A 2 2.30 1.28 -18.72
N GLU A 3 2.36 0.62 -19.87
CA GLU A 3 1.60 -0.63 -20.08
C GLU A 3 2.03 -1.68 -19.06
N VAL A 4 1.05 -2.39 -18.50
CA VAL A 4 1.31 -3.55 -17.64
C VAL A 4 1.97 -4.61 -18.51
N LYS A 5 3.22 -4.94 -18.19
CA LYS A 5 3.95 -5.98 -18.91
C LYS A 5 3.50 -7.34 -18.42
N ILE A 6 2.76 -8.02 -19.27
CA ILE A 6 2.34 -9.40 -19.05
C ILE A 6 3.30 -10.30 -19.82
N TYR A 7 3.90 -11.25 -19.13
CA TYR A 7 4.79 -12.25 -19.72
C TYR A 7 4.05 -13.58 -19.79
N THR A 8 4.01 -14.18 -20.97
CA THR A 8 3.46 -15.53 -21.12
C THR A 8 4.57 -16.55 -20.88
N ILE A 9 4.36 -17.44 -19.92
CA ILE A 9 5.21 -18.61 -19.66
C ILE A 9 4.47 -19.86 -20.11
N VAL A 10 5.18 -20.72 -20.85
CA VAL A 10 4.74 -22.05 -21.24
C VAL A 10 5.15 -23.08 -20.18
N SER A 11 4.36 -24.13 -20.05
CA SER A 11 4.48 -25.14 -18.99
C SER A 11 5.85 -25.83 -18.87
N ASP A 12 6.64 -25.84 -19.93
CA ASP A 12 8.00 -26.39 -20.01
C ASP A 12 9.08 -25.46 -19.42
N GLN A 13 8.81 -24.16 -19.28
CA GLN A 13 9.71 -23.16 -18.68
C GLN A 13 9.54 -23.05 -17.16
N LEU A 14 8.58 -23.76 -16.58
CA LEU A 14 8.35 -23.80 -15.13
C LEU A 14 9.37 -24.70 -14.43
N SER A 15 9.59 -24.47 -13.13
CA SER A 15 10.46 -25.31 -12.30
C SER A 15 9.70 -25.81 -11.05
N PRO A 16 9.47 -27.13 -10.91
CA PRO A 16 9.80 -28.17 -11.88
C PRO A 16 8.95 -28.07 -13.17
N PRO A 17 9.45 -28.54 -14.33
CA PRO A 17 8.69 -28.51 -15.58
C PRO A 17 7.45 -29.38 -15.48
N ILE A 18 6.30 -28.87 -15.93
CA ILE A 18 5.05 -29.63 -15.95
C ILE A 18 4.99 -30.38 -17.29
N THR A 19 4.99 -31.72 -17.21
CA THR A 19 4.89 -32.61 -18.38
C THR A 19 3.47 -33.15 -18.50
N GLY A 20 2.85 -33.04 -19.68
CA GLY A 20 1.44 -33.34 -19.90
C GLY A 20 0.82 -32.42 -20.94
N GLU A 21 -0.40 -31.95 -20.70
CA GLU A 21 -1.03 -30.93 -21.55
C GLU A 21 -0.26 -29.60 -21.46
N SER A 22 0.15 -29.07 -22.62
CA SER A 22 0.80 -27.77 -22.69
C SER A 22 -0.22 -26.68 -22.38
N PHE A 23 0.12 -25.82 -21.42
CA PHE A 23 -0.64 -24.61 -21.14
C PHE A 23 0.29 -23.40 -21.13
N CYS A 24 -0.29 -22.24 -21.42
CA CYS A 24 0.34 -20.94 -21.27
C CYS A 24 -0.31 -20.24 -20.07
N THR A 25 0.48 -19.60 -19.23
CA THR A 25 -0.03 -18.71 -18.18
C THR A 25 0.62 -17.33 -18.29
N ASP A 26 -0.19 -16.32 -18.00
CA ASP A 26 0.26 -14.94 -17.92
C ASP A 26 0.83 -14.67 -16.52
N MET A 27 2.00 -14.04 -16.48
CA MET A 27 2.72 -13.70 -15.25
C MET A 27 3.19 -12.25 -15.29
N VAL A 28 3.31 -11.65 -14.10
CA VAL A 28 3.95 -10.34 -13.90
C VAL A 28 5.25 -10.60 -13.14
N ARG A 29 6.33 -9.93 -13.57
CA ARG A 29 7.60 -10.03 -12.83
C ARG A 29 7.49 -9.27 -11.53
N HIS A 30 8.04 -9.83 -10.46
CA HIS A 30 8.14 -9.16 -9.16
C HIS A 30 8.73 -7.74 -9.29
N SER A 31 9.80 -7.56 -10.09
CA SER A 31 10.41 -6.26 -10.31
C SER A 31 9.47 -5.24 -10.95
N ASP A 32 8.63 -5.66 -11.90
CA ASP A 32 7.66 -4.78 -12.54
C ASP A 32 6.54 -4.38 -11.55
N TYR A 33 6.19 -5.27 -10.61
CA TYR A 33 5.23 -4.99 -9.55
C TYR A 33 5.80 -4.02 -8.50
N ALA A 34 7.02 -4.25 -8.01
CA ALA A 34 7.70 -3.35 -7.07
C ALA A 34 7.84 -1.92 -7.64
N ASP A 35 8.18 -1.82 -8.92
CA ASP A 35 8.23 -0.56 -9.68
C ASP A 35 6.88 0.19 -9.70
N LEU A 36 5.77 -0.53 -9.74
CA LEU A 36 4.42 0.05 -9.74
C LEU A 36 4.03 0.50 -8.34
N GLU A 37 4.39 -0.27 -7.32
CA GLU A 37 4.14 0.07 -5.92
C GLU A 37 4.87 1.37 -5.52
N GLU A 38 6.13 1.53 -5.94
CA GLU A 38 6.90 2.76 -5.72
C GLU A 38 6.24 3.97 -6.41
N LYS A 39 5.79 3.83 -7.66
CA LYS A 39 5.08 4.90 -8.39
C LYS A 39 3.76 5.26 -7.70
N ARG A 40 3.03 4.26 -7.21
CA ARG A 40 1.78 4.47 -6.46
C ARG A 40 2.04 5.26 -5.19
N ALA A 41 3.09 4.92 -4.44
CA ALA A 41 3.49 5.64 -3.24
C ALA A 41 3.90 7.09 -3.55
N ALA A 42 4.65 7.32 -4.63
CA ALA A 42 5.03 8.66 -5.08
C ALA A 42 3.81 9.51 -5.45
N LEU A 43 2.86 8.95 -6.20
CA LEU A 43 1.60 9.63 -6.56
C LEU A 43 0.74 9.93 -5.34
N ALA A 44 0.68 9.02 -4.36
CA ALA A 44 -0.04 9.27 -3.12
C ALA A 44 0.58 10.44 -2.33
N ALA A 45 1.90 10.52 -2.28
CA ALA A 45 2.61 11.64 -1.65
C ALA A 45 2.40 12.96 -2.40
N GLU A 46 2.42 12.94 -3.73
CA GLU A 46 2.11 14.11 -4.56
C GLU A 46 0.68 14.61 -4.34
N ASN A 47 -0.31 13.71 -4.33
CA ASN A 47 -1.71 14.05 -4.03
C ASN A 47 -1.88 14.65 -2.62
N ALA A 48 -1.18 14.13 -1.62
CA ALA A 48 -1.19 14.71 -0.27
C ALA A 48 -0.58 16.12 -0.25
N GLY A 49 0.50 16.35 -1.01
CA GLY A 49 1.12 17.67 -1.19
C GLY A 49 0.19 18.66 -1.90
N LEU A 50 -0.51 18.21 -2.95
CA LEU A 50 -1.48 19.03 -3.68
C LEU A 50 -2.67 19.43 -2.80
N LYS A 51 -3.26 18.48 -2.07
CA LYS A 51 -4.35 18.78 -1.11
C LYS A 51 -3.91 19.80 -0.06
N LYS A 52 -2.67 19.68 0.44
CA LYS A 52 -2.11 20.66 1.40
C LYS A 52 -1.93 22.04 0.77
N SER A 53 -1.39 22.09 -0.45
CA SER A 53 -1.24 23.35 -1.19
C SER A 53 -2.59 24.01 -1.50
N GLU A 54 -3.62 23.22 -1.78
CA GLU A 54 -4.97 23.71 -2.03
C GLU A 54 -5.57 24.34 -0.77
N VAL A 55 -5.39 23.70 0.40
CA VAL A 55 -5.79 24.28 1.69
C VAL A 55 -5.08 25.61 1.91
N GLU A 56 -3.76 25.66 1.80
CA GLU A 56 -2.99 26.90 2.01
C GLU A 56 -3.39 28.01 1.03
N PHE A 57 -3.68 27.65 -0.22
CA PHE A 57 -4.17 28.61 -1.22
C PHE A 57 -5.58 29.11 -0.91
N ASN A 58 -6.48 28.22 -0.49
CA ASN A 58 -7.83 28.59 -0.09
C ASN A 58 -7.81 29.55 1.11
N GLU A 59 -6.97 29.28 2.12
CA GLU A 59 -6.79 30.17 3.27
C GLU A 59 -6.28 31.55 2.86
N TYR A 60 -5.32 31.61 1.94
CA TYR A 60 -4.83 32.87 1.38
C TYR A 60 -5.95 33.65 0.69
N CYS A 61 -6.72 33.01 -0.19
CA CYS A 61 -7.82 33.65 -0.89
C CYS A 61 -8.92 34.13 0.06
N ARG A 62 -9.24 33.34 1.10
CA ARG A 62 -10.18 33.75 2.15
C ARG A 62 -9.74 35.05 2.81
N HIS A 63 -8.48 35.13 3.23
CA HIS A 63 -7.95 36.31 3.90
C HIS A 63 -8.06 37.56 3.03
N GLU A 64 -7.63 37.47 1.77
CA GLU A 64 -7.70 38.60 0.81
C GLU A 64 -9.15 39.03 0.52
N CYS A 65 -10.09 38.08 0.51
CA CYS A 65 -11.51 38.36 0.26
C CYS A 65 -12.19 39.00 1.48
N GLU A 66 -11.88 38.52 2.69
CA GLU A 66 -12.41 39.08 3.93
C GLU A 66 -11.84 40.47 4.23
N ASP A 67 -10.59 40.75 3.84
CA ASP A 67 -9.94 42.05 4.02
C ASP A 67 -10.65 43.18 3.24
N VAL A 68 -11.31 42.87 2.13
CA VAL A 68 -12.14 43.82 1.37
C VAL A 68 -13.61 43.85 1.80
N GLY A 69 -13.96 43.09 2.84
CA GLY A 69 -15.32 43.04 3.41
C GLY A 69 -16.28 42.09 2.71
N ASP A 70 -15.78 41.24 1.81
CA ASP A 70 -16.57 40.22 1.13
C ASP A 70 -16.58 38.90 1.94
N THR A 71 -17.54 38.02 1.63
CA THR A 71 -17.63 36.69 2.26
C THR A 71 -17.05 35.63 1.34
N TRP A 72 -16.05 34.91 1.84
CA TRP A 72 -15.47 33.77 1.15
C TRP A 72 -16.29 32.49 1.37
N VAL A 73 -16.24 31.59 0.39
CA VAL A 73 -16.78 30.23 0.49
C VAL A 73 -15.65 29.27 0.15
N ASP A 74 -15.34 28.37 1.09
CA ASP A 74 -14.32 27.36 0.85
C ASP A 74 -14.76 26.42 -0.29
N ASP A 75 -13.84 26.16 -1.21
CA ASP A 75 -14.01 25.25 -2.34
C ASP A 75 -12.72 24.43 -2.46
N PHE A 76 -12.88 23.10 -2.48
CA PHE A 76 -11.80 22.13 -2.47
C PHE A 76 -12.06 21.05 -3.51
N THR A 77 -11.00 20.55 -4.12
CA THR A 77 -11.07 19.48 -5.10
C THR A 77 -11.20 18.13 -4.39
N ASP A 78 -12.39 17.55 -4.45
CA ASP A 78 -12.63 16.20 -3.94
C ASP A 78 -11.99 15.12 -4.84
N THR A 79 -11.33 14.13 -4.21
CA THR A 79 -10.71 12.99 -4.92
C THR A 79 -11.20 11.63 -4.39
N PRO A 80 -12.52 11.36 -4.41
CA PRO A 80 -13.11 10.23 -3.70
C PRO A 80 -12.59 8.86 -4.18
N ALA A 81 -12.27 8.73 -5.47
CA ALA A 81 -11.70 7.49 -6.02
C ALA A 81 -10.28 7.22 -5.48
N THR A 82 -9.46 8.25 -5.36
CA THR A 82 -8.11 8.15 -4.79
C THR A 82 -8.18 7.83 -3.30
N ASP A 83 -9.08 8.50 -2.57
CA ASP A 83 -9.22 8.31 -1.13
C ASP A 83 -9.69 6.89 -0.79
N ALA A 84 -10.72 6.39 -1.50
CA ALA A 84 -11.20 5.01 -1.36
C ALA A 84 -10.11 3.97 -1.68
N PHE A 85 -9.31 4.21 -2.71
CA PHE A 85 -8.20 3.34 -3.07
C PHE A 85 -7.10 3.33 -2.00
N LEU A 86 -6.74 4.49 -1.44
CA LEU A 86 -5.75 4.57 -0.35
C LEU A 86 -6.25 3.94 0.94
N ASP A 87 -7.55 3.97 1.20
CA ASP A 87 -8.17 3.28 2.33
C ASP A 87 -8.12 1.74 2.16
N GLU A 88 -8.43 1.24 0.97
CA GLU A 88 -8.32 -0.19 0.63
C GLU A 88 -6.88 -0.69 0.80
N VAL A 89 -5.90 0.05 0.25
CA VAL A 89 -4.48 -0.25 0.38
C VAL A 89 -4.05 -0.32 1.86
N ARG A 90 -4.48 0.65 2.68
CA ARG A 90 -4.16 0.68 4.11
C ARG A 90 -4.80 -0.49 4.85
N ALA A 91 -6.04 -0.83 4.53
CA ALA A 91 -6.73 -1.99 5.11
C ALA A 91 -6.01 -3.30 4.74
N GLN A 92 -5.57 -3.45 3.48
CA GLN A 92 -4.82 -4.63 3.06
C GLN A 92 -3.47 -4.73 3.79
N ALA A 93 -2.70 -3.64 3.87
CA ALA A 93 -1.43 -3.63 4.59
C ALA A 93 -1.60 -3.99 6.08
N PHE A 94 -2.70 -3.56 6.70
CA PHE A 94 -3.03 -3.93 8.07
C PHE A 94 -3.38 -5.43 8.19
N ASN A 95 -4.18 -5.96 7.27
CA ASN A 95 -4.50 -7.39 7.24
C ASN A 95 -3.24 -8.26 7.06
N ASP A 96 -2.32 -7.83 6.19
CA ASP A 96 -1.05 -8.52 5.97
C ASP A 96 -0.19 -8.51 7.25
N LEU A 97 -0.17 -7.39 7.99
CA LEU A 97 0.51 -7.30 9.29
C LEU A 97 -0.11 -8.24 10.32
N CYS A 98 -1.43 -8.29 10.43
CA CYS A 98 -2.12 -9.24 11.31
C CYS A 98 -1.79 -10.69 10.93
N SER A 99 -1.78 -11.02 9.62
CA SER A 99 -1.43 -12.36 9.16
C SER A 99 0.02 -12.74 9.51
N ALA A 100 0.96 -11.81 9.31
CA ALA A 100 2.36 -12.02 9.67
C ALA A 100 2.52 -12.23 11.18
N PHE A 101 1.83 -11.43 12.00
CA PHE A 101 1.85 -11.55 13.45
C PHE A 101 1.30 -12.89 13.95
N VAL A 102 0.17 -13.34 13.42
CA VAL A 102 -0.41 -14.65 13.78
C VAL A 102 0.52 -15.80 13.41
N LYS A 103 1.19 -15.72 12.25
CA LYS A 103 2.20 -16.70 11.86
C LYS A 103 3.38 -16.71 12.83
N ASP A 104 3.89 -15.54 13.20
CA ASP A 104 5.02 -15.42 14.14
C ASP A 104 4.66 -16.01 15.51
N ALA A 105 3.47 -15.66 16.04
CA ALA A 105 2.93 -16.22 17.28
C ALA A 105 2.80 -17.75 17.24
N THR A 106 2.35 -18.29 16.10
CA THR A 106 2.26 -19.75 15.90
C THR A 106 3.64 -20.40 15.88
N VAL A 107 4.65 -19.76 15.27
CA VAL A 107 6.03 -20.28 15.19
C VAL A 107 6.68 -20.34 16.57
N VAL A 108 6.42 -19.37 17.44
CA VAL A 108 6.93 -19.37 18.82
C VAL A 108 6.09 -20.23 19.78
N GLY A 109 5.00 -20.83 19.31
CA GLY A 109 4.17 -21.77 20.06
C GLY A 109 3.26 -21.12 21.10
N LEU A 110 2.90 -19.84 20.91
CA LEU A 110 1.97 -19.14 21.80
C LEU A 110 0.52 -19.52 21.47
N ASP A 111 -0.30 -19.66 22.51
CA ASP A 111 -1.75 -19.83 22.43
C ASP A 111 -2.53 -18.63 23.00
N ASP A 112 -3.85 -18.64 22.82
CA ASP A 112 -4.75 -17.53 23.22
C ASP A 112 -4.78 -17.27 24.75
N GLY A 113 -4.27 -18.20 25.56
CA GLY A 113 -4.15 -18.09 27.01
C GLY A 113 -2.81 -17.52 27.49
N ASP A 114 -1.83 -17.38 26.60
CA ASP A 114 -0.50 -16.89 26.94
C ASP A 114 -0.47 -15.38 27.15
N ILE A 115 0.28 -14.93 28.17
CA ILE A 115 0.51 -13.52 28.46
C ILE A 115 1.93 -13.16 28.05
N VAL A 116 2.05 -12.19 27.15
CA VAL A 116 3.34 -11.61 26.74
C VAL A 116 3.56 -10.24 27.38
N THR A 117 4.83 -9.87 27.54
CA THR A 117 5.18 -8.50 27.93
C THR A 117 4.95 -7.53 26.79
N VAL A 118 4.75 -6.24 27.11
CA VAL A 118 4.63 -5.17 26.11
C VAL A 118 5.86 -5.12 25.20
N LYS A 119 7.04 -5.44 25.74
CA LYS A 119 8.29 -5.48 24.97
C LYS A 119 8.24 -6.57 23.90
N GLU A 120 7.87 -7.79 24.27
CA GLU A 120 7.78 -8.93 23.33
C GLU A 120 6.74 -8.67 22.23
N ALA A 121 5.58 -8.11 22.58
CA ALA A 121 4.57 -7.72 21.61
C ALA A 121 5.08 -6.64 20.64
N THR A 122 5.82 -5.65 21.14
CA THR A 122 6.41 -4.59 20.31
C THR A 122 7.49 -5.14 19.39
N ASP A 123 8.38 -5.99 19.91
CA ASP A 123 9.45 -6.62 19.14
C ASP A 123 8.88 -7.49 18.00
N ALA A 124 7.80 -8.26 18.27
CA ALA A 124 7.11 -9.07 17.26
C ALA A 124 6.41 -8.21 16.18
N LEU A 125 5.76 -7.11 16.56
CA LEU A 125 5.13 -6.19 15.59
C LEU A 125 6.15 -5.52 14.68
N LEU A 126 7.28 -5.06 15.23
CA LEU A 126 8.37 -4.49 14.45
C LEU A 126 8.98 -5.53 13.50
N HIS A 127 9.17 -6.76 13.98
CA HIS A 127 9.64 -7.87 13.17
C HIS A 127 8.69 -8.14 12.00
N CYS A 128 7.37 -8.21 12.24
CA CYS A 128 6.38 -8.41 11.20
C CYS A 128 6.38 -7.27 10.16
N ALA A 129 6.46 -6.01 10.60
CA ALA A 129 6.55 -4.86 9.72
C ALA A 129 7.81 -4.91 8.82
N ASP A 130 8.96 -5.31 9.38
CA ASP A 130 10.20 -5.50 8.63
C ASP A 130 10.11 -6.65 7.62
N GLN A 131 9.44 -7.75 7.97
CA GLN A 131 9.22 -8.87 7.06
C GLN A 131 8.32 -8.48 5.90
N LEU A 132 7.25 -7.71 6.15
CA LEU A 132 6.41 -7.17 5.06
C LEU A 132 7.24 -6.30 4.12
N ARG A 133 8.15 -5.49 4.66
CA ARG A 133 9.04 -4.64 3.85
C ARG A 133 10.02 -5.45 2.99
N LYS A 134 10.46 -6.62 3.45
CA LYS A 134 11.35 -7.53 2.72
C LYS A 134 10.60 -8.45 1.76
N GLY A 135 9.37 -8.84 2.08
CA GLY A 135 8.49 -9.68 1.25
C GLY A 135 7.90 -8.95 0.04
N VAL A 136 7.82 -7.62 0.09
CA VAL A 136 7.59 -6.73 -1.08
C VAL A 136 8.78 -6.74 -2.06
N HIS A 137 9.82 -7.54 -1.79
CA HIS A 137 11.00 -7.73 -2.63
C HIS A 137 11.25 -9.17 -3.13
N SER A 138 10.31 -10.12 -2.96
CA SER A 138 10.42 -11.52 -3.46
C SER A 138 9.45 -11.87 -4.58
#